data_AF-A0A961R926-F1
#
_entry.id   AF-A0A961R926-F1
#
_cell.length_a   1.000
_cell.length_b   1.000
_cell.length_c   1.000
_cell.angle_alpha   90.00
_cell.angle_beta   90.00
_cell.angle_gamma   90.00
#
_symmetry.space_group_name_H-M   'P 1'
#
loop_
_entity.id
_entity.type
_entity.pdbx_description
1 polymer ?
#
loop_
_entity_poly.entity_id
_entity_poly.type
_entity_poly.pdbx_seq_one_letter_code
_entity_poly.pdbx_strand_id
1 'polypeptide(L)'
;MTASPRFETFLTIEGDESLGLVLVADHARRDLPDAYGSLGLPEWEFERHIAFDIGVEAVTRKLAARLGAPAVMAGFSRLLIDPNRGAD
;
A
#
# COMPACT_ATOMS: atom_id res chain seq x y z
N MET A 1 -23.19 17.73 3.80
CA MET A 1 -22.62 16.65 2.98
C MET A 1 -21.11 16.80 3.02
N THR A 2 -20.46 16.15 3.98
CA THR A 2 -18.99 16.03 3.99
C THR A 2 -18.61 15.05 2.90
N ALA A 3 -17.77 15.44 1.95
CA ALA A 3 -17.24 14.51 0.96
C ALA A 3 -16.62 13.31 1.71
N SER A 4 -17.03 12.08 1.36
CA SER A 4 -16.32 10.90 1.85
C SER A 4 -14.85 11.06 1.51
N PRO A 5 -13.92 10.72 2.43
CA PRO A 5 -12.50 10.81 2.15
C PRO A 5 -12.20 10.02 0.87
N ARG A 6 -11.45 10.65 -0.04
CA ARG A 6 -11.02 10.01 -1.28
C ARG A 6 -10.14 8.82 -0.92
N PHE A 7 -10.42 7.65 -1.48
CA PHE A 7 -9.58 6.47 -1.32
C PHE A 7 -8.14 6.79 -1.76
N GLU A 8 -7.17 6.62 -0.86
CA GLU A 8 -5.76 6.88 -1.14
C GLU A 8 -5.18 5.67 -1.88
N THR A 9 -4.88 5.84 -3.16
CA THR A 9 -4.30 4.77 -3.99
C THR A 9 -2.83 4.50 -3.67
N PHE A 10 -2.15 5.48 -3.08
CA PHE A 10 -0.77 5.36 -2.62
C PHE A 10 -0.54 6.32 -1.46
N LEU A 11 0.45 6.00 -0.64
CA LEU A 11 0.95 6.84 0.44
C LEU A 11 2.40 7.20 0.14
N THR A 12 2.78 8.45 0.39
CA THR A 12 4.16 8.90 0.30
C THR A 12 4.72 9.23 1.68
N ILE A 13 6.03 9.07 1.83
CA ILE A 13 6.82 9.56 2.95
C ILE A 13 7.89 10.46 2.35
N GLU A 14 7.93 11.71 2.80
CA GLU A 14 8.97 12.66 2.42
C GLU A 14 10.34 12.18 2.93
N GLY A 15 11.39 12.48 2.18
CA GLY A 15 12.77 12.18 2.55
C GLY A 15 13.77 12.87 1.62
N ASP A 16 15.05 12.68 1.89
CA ASP A 16 16.13 13.28 1.12
C ASP A 16 16.36 12.52 -0.19
N GLU A 17 15.86 13.08 -1.29
CA GLU A 17 16.04 12.53 -2.64
C GLU A 17 17.52 12.49 -3.08
N SER A 18 18.39 13.31 -2.47
CA SER A 18 19.82 13.33 -2.81
C SER A 18 20.56 12.06 -2.39
N LEU A 19 19.95 11.22 -1.54
CA LEU A 19 20.47 9.90 -1.18
C LEU A 19 20.49 8.92 -2.37
N GLY A 20 19.77 9.22 -3.46
CA GLY A 20 19.64 8.30 -4.60
C GLY A 20 18.93 6.99 -4.23
N LEU A 21 18.09 7.03 -3.18
CA LEU A 21 17.37 5.88 -2.64
C LEU A 21 15.90 6.23 -2.48
N VAL A 22 15.02 5.35 -2.98
CA VAL A 22 13.57 5.39 -2.73
C VAL A 22 13.14 4.03 -2.24
N LEU A 23 12.37 3.99 -1.16
CA LEU A 23 11.74 2.75 -0.69
C LEU A 23 10.38 2.57 -1.37
N VAL A 24 10.12 1.38 -1.89
CA VAL A 24 8.83 1.04 -2.51
C VAL A 24 8.22 -0.14 -1.77
N ALA A 25 6.92 -0.07 -1.48
CA ALA A 25 6.16 -1.22 -0.97
C ALA A 25 4.83 -1.38 -1.71
N ASP A 26 4.81 -2.28 -2.68
CA ASP A 26 3.67 -2.54 -3.56
C ASP A 26 2.50 -3.24 -2.87
N HIS A 27 2.75 -3.95 -1.77
CA HIS A 27 1.73 -4.75 -1.05
C HIS A 27 1.61 -4.31 0.41
N ALA A 28 1.65 -3.00 0.66
CA ALA A 28 1.66 -2.46 2.03
C ALA A 28 0.29 -2.53 2.75
N ARG A 29 -0.80 -2.46 2.00
CA ARG A 29 -2.17 -2.30 2.51
C ARG A 29 -3.11 -3.37 1.94
N ARG A 30 -4.21 -3.59 2.64
CA ARG A 30 -5.28 -4.54 2.26
C ARG A 30 -6.59 -3.85 1.88
N ASP A 31 -6.60 -2.52 1.89
CA ASP A 31 -7.79 -1.70 1.71
C ASP A 31 -8.33 -1.85 0.27
N LEU A 32 -9.63 -1.66 0.11
CA LEU A 32 -10.31 -1.64 -1.19
C LEU A 32 -11.17 -0.38 -1.27
N PRO A 33 -11.31 0.22 -2.47
CA PRO A 33 -12.35 1.23 -2.68
C PRO A 33 -13.74 0.60 -2.47
N ASP A 34 -14.65 1.32 -1.80
CA ASP A 34 -16.00 0.83 -1.44
C ASP A 34 -16.76 0.20 -2.62
N ALA A 35 -16.56 0.72 -3.83
CA ALA A 35 -17.19 0.22 -5.06
C ALA A 35 -16.89 -1.26 -5.39
N TYR A 36 -15.82 -1.83 -4.83
CA TYR A 36 -15.41 -3.22 -5.08
C TYR A 36 -15.89 -4.21 -4.00
N GLY A 37 -16.47 -3.73 -2.89
CA GLY A 37 -16.93 -4.57 -1.79
C GLY A 37 -15.84 -5.52 -1.28
N SER A 38 -16.17 -6.81 -1.14
CA SER A 38 -15.23 -7.84 -0.68
C SER A 38 -14.61 -8.67 -1.82
N LEU A 39 -14.78 -8.28 -3.08
CA LEU A 39 -14.40 -9.09 -4.25
C LEU A 39 -15.03 -10.50 -4.27
N GLY A 40 -16.10 -10.74 -3.49
CA GLY A 40 -16.70 -12.06 -3.31
C GLY A 40 -15.94 -12.98 -2.36
N LEU A 41 -14.92 -12.47 -1.66
CA LEU A 41 -14.15 -13.22 -0.67
C LEU A 41 -14.71 -13.01 0.75
N PRO A 42 -14.53 -13.99 1.64
CA PRO A 42 -14.74 -13.80 3.07
C PRO A 42 -13.80 -12.74 3.65
N GLU A 43 -14.23 -12.02 4.67
CA GLU A 43 -13.44 -10.95 5.31
C GLU A 43 -12.08 -11.42 5.84
N TRP A 44 -12.01 -12.64 6.37
CA TRP A 44 -10.76 -13.23 6.90
C TRP A 44 -9.68 -13.45 5.84
N GLU A 45 -10.02 -13.47 4.55
CA GLU A 45 -9.04 -13.53 3.47
C GLU A 45 -8.24 -12.23 3.36
N PHE A 46 -8.85 -11.09 3.70
CA PHE A 46 -8.18 -9.79 3.70
C PHE A 46 -7.15 -9.65 4.83
N GLU A 47 -7.22 -10.48 5.87
CA GLU A 47 -6.25 -10.49 6.96
C GLU A 47 -5.01 -11.35 6.67
N ARG A 48 -5.01 -12.09 5.56
CA ARG A 48 -3.95 -13.03 5.18
C ARG A 48 -2.97 -12.41 4.20
N HIS A 49 -1.82 -13.07 4.06
CA HIS A 49 -0.74 -12.68 3.16
C HIS A 49 -1.14 -12.61 1.67
N ILE A 50 -2.29 -13.19 1.30
CA ILE A 50 -2.79 -13.09 -0.07
C ILE A 50 -3.29 -11.68 -0.42
N ALA A 51 -3.71 -10.90 0.60
CA ALA A 51 -4.25 -9.57 0.40
C ALA A 51 -3.18 -8.46 0.44
N PHE A 52 -2.10 -8.69 1.19
CA PHE A 52 -1.02 -7.73 1.42
C PHE A 52 0.16 -8.44 2.11
N ASP A 53 1.32 -7.82 2.13
CA ASP A 53 2.48 -8.33 2.85
C ASP A 53 2.43 -7.85 4.31
N ILE A 54 2.15 -8.80 5.21
CA ILE A 54 1.90 -8.50 6.63
C ILE A 54 3.10 -7.79 7.26
N GLY A 55 2.87 -6.56 7.74
CA GLY A 55 3.85 -5.75 8.43
C GLY A 55 4.72 -4.86 7.53
N VAL A 56 4.61 -4.97 6.20
CA VAL A 56 5.45 -4.21 5.26
C VAL A 56 5.28 -2.70 5.42
N GLU A 57 4.06 -2.18 5.57
CA GLU A 57 3.88 -0.73 5.81
C GLU A 57 4.68 -0.25 7.03
N ALA A 58 4.60 -0.98 8.14
CA ALA A 58 5.29 -0.60 9.37
C ALA A 58 6.81 -0.67 9.22
N VAL A 59 7.32 -1.67 8.50
CA VAL A 59 8.76 -1.80 8.20
C VAL A 59 9.22 -0.66 7.31
N THR A 60 8.52 -0.38 6.21
CA THR A 60 8.86 0.69 5.26
C THR A 60 8.87 2.05 5.95
N ARG A 61 7.87 2.38 6.77
CA ARG A 61 7.83 3.63 7.55
C ARG A 61 9.04 3.77 8.48
N LYS A 62 9.38 2.70 9.22
CA LYS A 62 10.53 2.71 10.13
C LYS A 62 11.85 2.81 9.38
N LEU A 63 11.97 2.14 8.23
CA LEU A 63 13.17 2.17 7.42
C LEU A 63 13.37 3.55 6.76
N ALA A 64 12.31 4.13 6.21
CA ALA A 64 12.31 5.50 5.67
C ALA A 64 12.79 6.51 6.72
N ALA A 65 12.19 6.46 7.93
CA ALA A 65 12.59 7.32 9.03
C ALA A 65 14.05 7.10 9.48
N ARG A 66 14.55 5.87 9.44
CA ARG A 66 15.90 5.53 9.91
C ARG A 66 16.98 5.89 8.88
N LEU A 67 16.64 5.86 7.60
CA LEU A 67 17.55 6.22 6.50
C LEU A 67 17.42 7.69 6.08
N GLY A 68 16.33 8.36 6.47
CA GLY A 68 15.97 9.67 5.93
C GLY A 68 15.55 9.63 4.46
N ALA A 69 15.21 8.45 3.94
CA ALA A 69 14.90 8.23 2.52
C ALA A 69 13.40 8.39 2.25
N PRO A 70 13.01 8.91 1.07
CA PRO A 70 11.62 8.95 0.65
C PRO A 70 11.06 7.53 0.44
N ALA A 71 9.75 7.39 0.59
CA ALA A 71 9.07 6.13 0.33
C ALA A 71 7.72 6.31 -0.38
N VAL A 72 7.34 5.32 -1.18
CA VAL A 72 5.99 5.19 -1.76
C VAL A 72 5.43 3.80 -1.46
N MET A 73 4.17 3.74 -1.07
CA MET A 73 3.50 2.50 -0.68
C MET A 73 2.13 2.42 -1.34
N ALA A 74 1.74 1.26 -1.86
CA ALA A 74 0.40 1.06 -2.39
C ALA A 74 -0.65 1.15 -1.26
N GLY A 75 -1.73 1.87 -1.53
CA GLY A 75 -2.83 2.08 -0.60
C GLY A 75 -3.96 1.05 -0.68
N PHE A 76 -3.80 0.03 -1.53
CA PHE A 76 -4.82 -0.98 -1.80
C PHE A 76 -4.27 -2.40 -1.77
N SER A 77 -5.17 -3.37 -1.59
CA SER A 77 -4.85 -4.79 -1.67
C SER A 77 -4.39 -5.22 -3.06
N ARG A 78 -3.40 -6.10 -3.10
CA ARG A 78 -2.97 -6.79 -4.34
C ARG A 78 -4.07 -7.65 -4.98
N LEU A 79 -5.12 -8.00 -4.23
CA LEU A 79 -6.28 -8.72 -4.74
C LEU A 79 -7.13 -7.88 -5.69
N LEU A 80 -7.07 -6.55 -5.59
CA LEU A 80 -7.70 -5.65 -6.57
C LEU A 80 -6.89 -5.65 -7.87
N ILE A 81 -5.61 -5.33 -7.74
CA ILE A 81 -4.61 -5.35 -8.80
C ILE A 81 -3.24 -5.43 -8.12
N ASP A 82 -2.33 -6.26 -8.65
CA ASP A 82 -0.97 -6.37 -8.11
C ASP A 82 -0.08 -5.31 -8.80
N PRO A 83 0.43 -4.28 -8.10
CA PRO A 83 1.26 -3.23 -8.71
C PRO A 83 2.61 -3.75 -9.21
N ASN A 84 3.05 -4.93 -8.75
CA ASN A 84 4.30 -5.57 -9.12
C ASN A 84 4.07 -6.67 -10.18
N ARG A 85 3.07 -6.47 -11.05
CA ARG A 85 2.76 -7.31 -12.21
C ARG A 85 2.50 -6.44 -13.44
N GLY A 86 2.95 -6.91 -14.60
CA GLY A 86 2.64 -6.27 -15.88
C GLY A 86 1.18 -6.48 -16.28
N ALA A 87 0.77 -5.80 -17.35
CA ALA A 87 -0.58 -5.90 -17.91
C ALA A 87 -0.74 -7.04 -18.93
N ASP A 88 0.26 -7.91 -19.01
CA ASP A 88 0.51 -8.92 -20.03
C ASP A 88 -0.24 -10.24 -19.84
#